data_AF-A0A9Q3ZKX2-F1
#
_entry.id   AF-A0A9Q3ZKX2-F1
#
_cell.length_a   1.000
_cell.length_b   1.000
_cell.length_c   1.000
_cell.angle_alpha   90.00
_cell.angle_beta   90.00
_cell.angle_gamma   90.00
#
_symmetry.space_group_name_H-M   'P 1'
#
loop_
_entity.id
_entity.type
_entity.pdbx_description
1 polymer ?
#
loop_
_entity_poly.entity_id
_entity_poly.type
_entity_poly.pdbx_seq_one_letter_code
_entity_poly.pdbx_strand_id
1 'polypeptide(L)'
;MIQRSPEIEAIVRRWTTLIRSHKVADLPHYLSQSDALVYIGSAAGELWRGQLVRDGIADHLAEVPDFIEEDIEIEAYEHGETGWASYQSHYTFSSTGSRGTHRVTFVFVLERGSWKMVQHHISQADSNRDKLGIEHTAFQRLIAAAQAGSHRFGTGGLATIMFTDIVDSSALAAAMGDAEWVRLIDAHFRRVEAIVTEHGGTLVKSLGDGTMSSFQSATGAVRAASAIRAGTQAARLALRIGLHTGEVVENRGDFFGTVVNKAARIASFAGAGDILLSDATRNMVGSQHDFDYSDAIATPLKGLEGDHVLYRLTGRPEPL
;
A
#
# COMPACT_ATOMS: atom_id res chain seq x y z
N MET A 1 -13.58 -3.66 25.29
CA MET A 1 -13.47 -2.38 24.53
C MET A 1 -12.00 -2.01 24.46
N ILE A 2 -11.51 -1.54 23.31
CA ILE A 2 -10.12 -1.08 23.16
C ILE A 2 -9.96 0.25 23.90
N GLN A 3 -8.89 0.40 24.69
CA GLN A 3 -8.58 1.63 25.43
C GLN A 3 -7.09 1.99 25.33
N ARG A 4 -6.75 3.26 25.58
CA ARG A 4 -5.35 3.71 25.69
C ARG A 4 -4.68 3.02 26.89
N SER A 5 -3.42 2.64 26.74
CA SER A 5 -2.64 1.97 27.80
C SER A 5 -1.40 2.77 28.21
N PRO A 6 -1.48 3.59 29.27
CA PRO A 6 -0.32 4.32 29.80
C PRO A 6 0.80 3.41 30.29
N GLU A 7 0.47 2.20 30.76
CA GLU A 7 1.45 1.22 31.24
C GLU A 7 2.31 0.67 30.10
N ILE A 8 1.67 0.27 28.99
CA ILE A 8 2.37 -0.19 27.79
C ILE A 8 3.20 0.96 27.20
N GLU A 9 2.65 2.17 27.14
CA GLU A 9 3.40 3.35 26.69
C GLU A 9 4.68 3.55 27.53
N ALA A 10 4.55 3.45 28.86
CA ALA A 10 5.69 3.57 29.77
C ALA A 10 6.72 2.45 29.57
N ILE A 11 6.29 1.23 29.25
CA ILE A 11 7.19 0.12 28.90
C ILE A 11 7.97 0.43 27.62
N VAL A 12 7.30 0.90 26.56
CA VAL A 12 7.96 1.27 25.30
C VAL A 12 8.97 2.40 25.53
N ARG A 13 8.62 3.43 26.31
CA ARG A 13 9.54 4.51 26.68
C ARG A 13 10.77 4.01 27.42
N ARG A 14 10.59 3.07 28.36
CA ARG A 14 11.71 2.46 29.10
C ARG A 14 12.57 1.60 28.19
N TRP A 15 11.97 0.76 27.35
CA TRP A 15 12.66 -0.07 26.38
C TRP A 15 13.63 0.75 25.52
N THR A 16 13.15 1.82 24.86
CA THR A 16 14.00 2.66 24.01
C THR A 16 15.03 3.47 24.81
N THR A 17 14.69 3.88 26.03
CA THR A 17 15.64 4.56 26.92
C THR A 17 16.79 3.64 27.36
N LEU A 18 16.52 2.36 27.63
CA LEU A 18 17.55 1.38 28.01
C LEU A 18 18.55 1.16 26.86
N ILE A 19 18.08 1.10 25.62
CA ILE A 19 18.94 1.01 24.44
C ILE A 19 19.84 2.24 24.34
N ARG A 20 19.25 3.46 24.35
CA ARG A 20 20.01 4.72 24.24
C ARG A 20 20.99 4.96 25.39
N SER A 21 20.70 4.42 26.57
CA SER A 21 21.57 4.56 27.75
C SER A 21 22.54 3.39 27.93
N HIS A 22 22.63 2.48 26.95
CA HIS A 22 23.48 1.28 26.98
C HIS A 22 23.23 0.37 28.21
N LYS A 23 22.00 0.38 28.72
CA LYS A 23 21.53 -0.46 29.84
C LYS A 23 20.74 -1.67 29.32
N VAL A 24 21.22 -2.27 28.25
CA VAL A 24 20.50 -3.32 27.49
C VAL A 24 20.34 -4.64 28.25
N ALA A 25 21.13 -4.86 29.30
CA ALA A 25 21.01 -6.03 30.17
C ALA A 25 19.63 -6.13 30.88
N ASP A 26 18.92 -5.01 31.02
CA ASP A 26 17.58 -4.98 31.63
C ASP A 26 16.45 -5.30 30.63
N LEU A 27 16.73 -5.34 29.33
CA LEU A 27 15.72 -5.55 28.29
C LEU A 27 14.98 -6.89 28.40
N PRO A 28 15.64 -8.02 28.71
CA PRO A 28 14.95 -9.32 28.84
C PRO A 28 13.81 -9.31 29.86
N HIS A 29 13.83 -8.42 30.86
CA HIS A 29 12.74 -8.28 31.84
C HIS A 29 11.41 -7.87 31.22
N TYR A 30 11.41 -7.23 30.05
CA TYR A 30 10.20 -6.80 29.35
C TYR A 30 9.65 -7.85 28.39
N LEU A 31 10.36 -8.96 28.16
CA LEU A 31 9.99 -9.97 27.18
C LEU A 31 9.07 -11.04 27.79
N SER A 32 8.17 -11.53 26.95
CA SER A 32 7.29 -12.66 27.25
C SER A 32 8.11 -13.94 27.41
N GLN A 33 7.66 -14.79 28.34
CA GLN A 33 8.21 -16.15 28.49
C GLN A 33 7.61 -17.13 27.48
N SER A 34 6.63 -16.71 26.68
CA SER A 34 6.02 -17.52 25.63
C SER A 34 7.03 -17.88 24.54
N ASP A 35 6.84 -19.06 23.93
CA ASP A 35 7.56 -19.45 22.71
C ASP A 35 7.07 -18.67 21.48
N ALA A 36 5.93 -17.99 21.60
CA ALA A 36 5.42 -17.07 20.59
C ALA A 36 6.20 -15.74 20.52
N LEU A 37 7.17 -15.50 21.42
CA LEU A 37 8.01 -14.31 21.38
C LEU A 37 8.70 -14.18 20.02
N VAL A 38 8.60 -13.02 19.36
CA VAL A 38 9.27 -12.74 18.08
C VAL A 38 10.01 -11.41 18.14
N TYR A 39 11.23 -11.41 17.64
CA TYR A 39 11.96 -10.20 17.27
C TYR A 39 12.15 -10.16 15.75
N ILE A 40 11.79 -9.03 15.15
CA ILE A 40 12.00 -8.70 13.75
C ILE A 40 12.80 -7.40 13.70
N GLY A 41 14.07 -7.52 13.34
CA GLY A 41 14.97 -6.39 13.16
C GLY A 41 14.91 -5.79 11.76
N SER A 42 15.87 -4.92 11.48
CA SER A 42 15.96 -4.18 10.23
C SER A 42 16.72 -4.90 9.11
N ALA A 43 17.55 -5.89 9.47
CA ALA A 43 18.30 -6.69 8.50
C ALA A 43 17.60 -8.02 8.16
N ALA A 44 17.86 -8.53 6.96
CA ALA A 44 17.21 -9.74 6.43
C ALA A 44 17.38 -11.00 7.30
N GLY A 45 18.42 -11.07 8.14
CA GLY A 45 18.69 -12.18 9.06
C GLY A 45 18.12 -12.00 10.47
N GLU A 46 17.50 -10.88 10.78
CA GLU A 46 17.05 -10.52 12.14
C GLU A 46 15.62 -10.97 12.40
N LEU A 47 15.31 -12.24 12.16
CA LEU A 47 14.02 -12.86 12.51
C LEU A 47 14.24 -13.96 13.54
N TRP A 48 14.05 -13.65 14.82
CA TRP A 48 14.34 -14.54 15.95
C TRP A 48 13.07 -14.87 16.73
N ARG A 49 13.05 -16.04 17.37
CA ARG A 49 11.86 -16.53 18.10
C ARG A 49 12.21 -17.14 19.45
N GLY A 50 11.26 -17.04 20.39
CA GLY A 50 11.29 -17.72 21.68
C GLY A 50 12.59 -17.47 22.45
N GLN A 51 13.26 -18.55 22.83
CA GLN A 51 14.46 -18.50 23.66
C GLN A 51 15.62 -17.74 23.02
N LEU A 52 15.79 -17.84 21.69
CA LEU A 52 16.86 -17.14 20.98
C LEU A 52 16.76 -15.61 21.15
N VAL A 53 15.53 -15.08 21.20
CA VAL A 53 15.32 -13.65 21.45
C VAL A 53 15.74 -13.30 22.87
N ARG A 54 15.30 -14.09 23.86
CA ARG A 54 15.60 -13.83 25.28
C ARG A 54 17.10 -13.84 25.57
N ASP A 55 17.82 -14.77 24.94
CA ASP A 55 19.25 -14.94 25.17
C ASP A 55 20.09 -13.92 24.40
N GLY A 56 19.70 -13.57 23.16
CA GLY A 56 20.55 -12.78 22.26
C GLY A 56 20.21 -11.30 22.14
N ILE A 57 19.02 -10.85 22.54
CA ILE A 57 18.57 -9.49 22.20
C ILE A 57 19.35 -8.38 22.91
N ALA A 58 19.79 -8.62 24.15
CA ALA A 58 20.57 -7.64 24.90
C ALA A 58 21.91 -7.38 24.22
N ASP A 59 22.63 -8.45 23.85
CA ASP A 59 23.92 -8.36 23.15
C ASP A 59 23.75 -7.72 21.78
N HIS A 60 22.73 -8.13 21.02
CA HIS A 60 22.43 -7.54 19.72
C HIS A 60 22.18 -6.02 19.79
N LEU A 61 21.40 -5.57 20.77
CA LEU A 61 21.09 -4.15 20.94
C LEU A 61 22.23 -3.36 21.59
N ALA A 62 23.20 -4.03 22.21
CA ALA A 62 24.44 -3.41 22.70
C ALA A 62 25.34 -2.92 21.55
N GLU A 63 25.24 -3.56 20.38
CA GLU A 63 26.03 -3.21 19.20
C GLU A 63 25.49 -1.99 18.45
N VAL A 64 24.31 -1.48 18.84
CA VAL A 64 23.70 -0.32 18.20
C VAL A 64 24.54 0.94 18.51
N PRO A 65 25.06 1.65 17.50
CA PRO A 65 25.86 2.86 17.71
C PRO A 65 25.07 3.95 18.42
N ASP A 66 25.76 4.86 19.10
CA ASP A 66 25.12 6.04 19.69
C ASP A 66 24.33 6.83 18.65
N PHE A 67 23.09 7.20 19.00
CA PHE A 67 22.24 8.06 18.19
C PHE A 67 21.44 9.02 19.07
N ILE A 68 21.11 10.18 18.50
CA ILE A 68 20.20 11.16 19.09
C ILE A 68 18.83 10.96 18.44
N GLU A 69 17.77 10.92 19.24
CA GLU A 69 16.39 10.82 18.75
C GLU A 69 15.59 12.09 19.02
N GLU A 70 14.78 12.46 18.03
CA GLU A 70 13.86 13.59 18.01
C GLU A 70 12.47 13.11 17.55
N ASP A 71 11.44 13.91 17.79
CA ASP A 71 10.05 13.64 17.36
C ASP A 71 9.51 12.26 17.77
N ILE A 72 9.72 11.89 19.04
CA ILE A 72 9.28 10.59 19.56
C ILE A 72 7.76 10.57 19.72
N GLU A 73 7.09 9.76 18.90
CA GLU A 73 5.67 9.47 18.97
C GLU A 73 5.43 8.04 19.44
N ILE A 74 4.55 7.87 20.43
CA ILE A 74 4.18 6.56 20.96
C ILE A 74 2.68 6.50 21.10
N GLU A 75 2.06 5.48 20.50
CA GLU A 75 0.66 5.18 20.75
C GLU A 75 0.53 3.78 21.29
N ALA A 76 -0.09 3.63 22.46
CA ALA A 76 -0.30 2.35 23.09
C ALA A 76 -1.77 2.13 23.43
N TYR A 77 -2.24 0.91 23.17
CA TYR A 77 -3.60 0.49 23.41
C TYR A 77 -3.65 -0.93 23.97
N GLU A 78 -4.75 -1.25 24.64
CA GLU A 78 -5.00 -2.56 25.22
C GLU A 78 -6.46 -2.97 25.06
N HIS A 79 -6.68 -4.28 25.08
CA HIS A 79 -7.99 -4.89 25.16
C HIS A 79 -7.88 -6.25 25.87
N GLY A 80 -8.43 -6.33 27.08
CA GLY A 80 -8.29 -7.54 27.91
C GLY A 80 -6.83 -7.78 28.27
N GLU A 81 -6.31 -8.97 27.95
CA GLU A 81 -4.93 -9.38 28.26
C GLU A 81 -3.96 -9.19 27.09
N THR A 82 -4.37 -8.43 26.06
CA THR A 82 -3.53 -8.11 24.89
C THR A 82 -3.40 -6.61 24.73
N GLY A 83 -2.21 -6.16 24.34
CA GLY A 83 -1.99 -4.77 23.99
C GLY A 83 -0.99 -4.63 22.85
N TRP A 84 -0.88 -3.43 22.32
CA TRP A 84 0.04 -3.12 21.24
C TRP A 84 0.47 -1.67 21.33
N ALA A 85 1.62 -1.37 20.75
CA ALA A 85 2.09 -0.01 20.62
C ALA A 85 2.80 0.23 19.29
N SER A 86 2.66 1.45 18.78
CA SER A 86 3.52 1.99 17.74
C SER A 86 4.51 2.96 18.38
N TYR A 87 5.72 2.99 17.83
CA TYR A 87 6.77 3.95 18.15
C TYR A 87 7.33 4.50 16.85
N GLN A 88 7.44 5.81 16.75
CA GLN A 88 8.12 6.47 15.65
C GLN A 88 9.06 7.54 16.20
N SER A 89 10.24 7.67 15.59
CA SER A 89 11.20 8.72 15.91
C SER A 89 12.06 9.04 14.70
N HIS A 90 12.63 10.25 14.68
CA HIS A 90 13.75 10.58 13.80
C HIS A 90 15.04 10.40 14.59
N TYR A 91 16.04 9.76 14.00
CA TYR A 91 17.32 9.56 14.66
C TYR A 91 18.47 10.13 13.83
N THR A 92 19.56 10.48 14.51
CA THR A 92 20.85 10.82 13.92
C THR A 92 21.95 10.04 14.62
N PHE A 93 22.69 9.19 13.90
CA PHE A 93 23.82 8.47 14.47
C PHE A 93 24.96 9.44 14.81
N SER A 94 25.40 9.43 16.06
CA SER A 94 26.46 10.32 16.57
C SER A 94 27.80 10.09 15.89
N SER A 95 28.09 8.84 15.50
CA SER A 95 29.36 8.44 14.88
C SER A 95 29.49 8.85 13.41
N THR A 96 28.37 8.86 12.66
CA THR A 96 28.38 9.09 11.20
C THR A 96 27.62 10.35 10.78
N GLY A 97 26.82 10.94 11.67
CA GLY A 97 25.88 12.02 11.33
C GLY A 97 24.70 11.56 10.46
N SER A 98 24.58 10.26 10.15
CA SER A 98 23.52 9.74 9.27
C SER A 98 22.16 9.86 9.95
N ARG A 99 21.17 10.39 9.23
CA ARG A 99 19.81 10.59 9.72
C ARG A 99 18.87 9.53 9.16
N GLY A 100 17.86 9.15 9.93
CA GLY A 100 16.84 8.21 9.49
C GLY A 100 15.56 8.30 10.33
N THR A 101 14.59 7.45 10.02
CA THR A 101 13.36 7.29 10.81
C THR A 101 13.28 5.86 11.33
N HIS A 102 13.07 5.72 12.64
CA HIS A 102 12.69 4.45 13.24
C HIS A 102 11.16 4.34 13.28
N ARG A 103 10.65 3.18 12.87
CA ARG A 103 9.27 2.78 13.11
C ARG A 103 9.26 1.42 13.75
N VAL A 104 8.70 1.30 14.94
CA VAL A 104 8.65 0.05 15.69
C VAL A 104 7.22 -0.27 16.06
N THR A 105 6.82 -1.52 15.85
CA THR A 105 5.54 -2.05 16.35
C THR A 105 5.82 -3.07 17.43
N PHE A 106 5.08 -2.96 18.53
CA PHE A 106 5.16 -3.83 19.68
C PHE A 106 3.81 -4.51 19.90
N VAL A 107 3.84 -5.78 20.28
CA VAL A 107 2.66 -6.50 20.78
C VAL A 107 2.98 -7.02 22.17
N PHE A 108 2.01 -6.90 23.07
CA PHE A 108 2.09 -7.24 24.47
C PHE A 108 1.00 -8.23 24.87
N VAL A 109 1.34 -9.07 25.85
CA VAL A 109 0.42 -9.94 26.58
C VAL A 109 0.56 -9.67 28.07
N LEU A 110 -0.54 -9.76 28.81
CA LEU A 110 -0.53 -9.61 30.27
C LEU A 110 -0.12 -10.93 30.91
N GLU A 111 1.11 -11.04 31.39
CA GLU A 111 1.63 -12.23 32.07
C GLU A 111 1.73 -11.97 33.57
N ARG A 112 0.93 -12.70 34.36
CA ARG A 112 0.96 -12.62 35.84
C ARG A 112 0.84 -11.17 36.35
N GLY A 113 -0.02 -10.39 35.72
CA GLY A 113 -0.28 -8.99 36.09
C GLY A 113 0.79 -8.00 35.62
N SER A 114 1.66 -8.37 34.68
CA SER A 114 2.64 -7.47 34.07
C SER A 114 2.61 -7.60 32.55
N TRP A 115 2.55 -6.47 31.85
CA TRP A 115 2.64 -6.45 30.38
C TRP A 115 4.02 -6.91 29.93
N LYS A 116 4.04 -7.92 29.06
CA LYS A 116 5.25 -8.50 28.46
C LYS A 116 5.17 -8.44 26.95
N MET A 117 6.26 -8.01 26.33
CA MET A 117 6.39 -7.93 24.89
C MET A 117 6.48 -9.34 24.31
N VAL A 118 5.55 -9.69 23.43
CA VAL A 118 5.55 -10.95 22.66
C VAL A 118 5.95 -10.70 21.20
N GLN A 119 5.94 -9.45 20.74
CA GLN A 119 6.49 -9.11 19.44
C GLN A 119 7.18 -7.74 19.45
N HIS A 120 8.33 -7.68 18.81
CA HIS A 120 9.06 -6.47 18.45
C HIS A 120 9.33 -6.48 16.95
N HIS A 121 8.97 -5.41 16.24
CA HIS A 121 9.24 -5.29 14.80
C HIS A 121 9.73 -3.90 14.45
N ILE A 122 10.96 -3.79 13.94
CA ILE A 122 11.57 -2.57 13.43
C ILE A 122 11.39 -2.50 11.91
N SER A 123 11.00 -1.33 11.42
CA SER A 123 11.07 -0.96 10.02
C SER A 123 11.83 0.35 9.85
N GLN A 124 12.72 0.39 8.86
CA GLN A 124 13.40 1.62 8.44
C GLN A 124 12.59 2.30 7.36
N ALA A 125 12.33 3.60 7.52
CA ALA A 125 11.60 4.37 6.51
C ALA A 125 12.56 4.93 5.46
N ASP A 126 13.12 4.07 4.61
CA ASP A 126 13.76 4.56 3.39
C ASP A 126 12.69 4.96 2.39
N SER A 127 12.82 6.15 1.79
CA SER A 127 11.87 6.55 0.77
C SER A 127 12.04 5.65 -0.45
N ASN A 128 10.93 5.29 -1.10
CA ASN A 128 11.00 4.56 -2.35
C ASN A 128 11.70 5.39 -3.46
N ARG A 129 11.87 6.70 -3.28
CA ARG A 129 12.66 7.55 -4.16
C ARG A 129 14.16 7.31 -3.94
N ASP A 130 14.57 7.11 -2.69
CA ASP A 130 15.98 6.92 -2.34
C ASP A 130 16.44 5.47 -2.57
N LYS A 131 15.55 4.49 -2.38
CA LYS A 131 15.83 3.08 -2.73
C LYS A 131 15.61 2.72 -4.20
N LEU A 132 14.62 3.35 -4.85
CA LEU A 132 14.12 2.91 -6.16
C LEU A 132 13.95 4.05 -7.17
N GLY A 133 14.35 5.29 -6.86
CA GLY A 133 14.34 6.44 -7.79
C GLY A 133 12.97 7.03 -8.15
N ILE A 134 11.86 6.59 -7.53
CA ILE A 134 10.50 6.93 -7.97
C ILE A 134 9.59 7.33 -6.78
N GLU A 135 8.80 8.40 -6.91
CA GLU A 135 7.71 8.75 -5.99
C GLU A 135 6.37 8.12 -6.41
N HIS A 136 5.69 7.44 -5.48
CA HIS A 136 4.27 7.04 -5.63
C HIS A 136 3.62 7.08 -4.25
N THR A 137 2.42 7.65 -4.08
CA THR A 137 1.77 7.69 -2.74
C THR A 137 0.28 7.33 -2.69
N ALA A 138 -0.60 7.77 -3.59
CA ALA A 138 -2.00 7.32 -3.56
C ALA A 138 -2.14 5.86 -4.04
N PHE A 139 -1.41 5.58 -5.10
CA PHE A 139 -1.42 4.33 -5.82
C PHE A 139 -0.74 3.15 -5.09
N GLN A 140 0.24 3.40 -4.20
CA GLN A 140 0.85 2.33 -3.40
C GLN A 140 -0.06 1.85 -2.26
N ARG A 141 -0.90 2.73 -1.72
CA ARG A 141 -1.90 2.37 -0.71
C ARG A 141 -2.97 1.43 -1.28
N LEU A 142 -3.25 1.58 -2.58
CA LEU A 142 -4.17 0.75 -3.34
C LEU A 142 -3.67 -0.69 -3.53
N ILE A 143 -2.36 -0.89 -3.75
CA ILE A 143 -1.74 -2.22 -3.71
C ILE A 143 -1.79 -2.79 -2.29
N ALA A 144 -1.46 -2.00 -1.27
CA ALA A 144 -1.44 -2.47 0.12
C ALA A 144 -2.84 -2.87 0.64
N ALA A 145 -3.88 -2.09 0.32
CA ALA A 145 -5.26 -2.40 0.69
C ALA A 145 -5.83 -3.59 -0.08
N ALA A 146 -5.45 -3.77 -1.35
CA ALA A 146 -5.77 -4.98 -2.10
C ALA A 146 -5.01 -6.22 -1.59
N GLN A 147 -3.91 -6.08 -0.85
CA GLN A 147 -3.16 -7.22 -0.28
C GLN A 147 -3.63 -7.62 1.13
N ALA A 148 -4.25 -6.70 1.87
CA ALA A 148 -4.62 -6.89 3.27
C ALA A 148 -5.85 -7.80 3.52
N GLY A 149 -6.57 -8.23 2.48
CA GLY A 149 -7.79 -9.05 2.55
C GLY A 149 -7.61 -10.56 2.28
N SER A 150 -6.49 -11.18 2.68
CA SER A 150 -6.17 -12.57 2.32
C SER A 150 -6.90 -13.63 3.16
N HIS A 151 -8.05 -14.12 2.70
CA HIS A 151 -8.62 -15.41 3.15
C HIS A 151 -8.91 -16.32 1.95
N ARG A 152 -8.60 -17.62 2.08
CA ARG A 152 -8.75 -18.76 1.14
C ARG A 152 -9.46 -18.51 -0.22
N PHE A 153 -8.71 -18.71 -1.30
CA PHE A 153 -9.09 -18.51 -2.70
C PHE A 153 -10.07 -19.54 -3.27
N GLY A 154 -11.02 -19.08 -4.11
CA GLY A 154 -11.82 -19.88 -5.03
C GLY A 154 -11.17 -19.97 -6.42
N THR A 155 -11.67 -20.86 -7.28
CA THR A 155 -11.15 -21.18 -8.63
C THR A 155 -10.94 -19.92 -9.50
N GLY A 156 -9.70 -19.66 -9.91
CA GLY A 156 -9.29 -18.50 -10.71
C GLY A 156 -9.74 -18.52 -12.17
N GLY A 157 -9.56 -17.37 -12.85
CA GLY A 157 -9.92 -17.15 -14.25
C GLY A 157 -9.24 -15.91 -14.83
N LEU A 158 -9.35 -15.68 -16.15
CA LEU A 158 -8.84 -14.49 -16.81
C LEU A 158 -9.75 -13.28 -16.54
N ALA A 159 -9.17 -12.16 -16.13
CA ALA A 159 -9.89 -10.89 -15.99
C ALA A 159 -9.01 -9.71 -16.41
N THR A 160 -9.68 -8.64 -16.84
CA THR A 160 -9.08 -7.33 -17.08
C THR A 160 -9.35 -6.44 -15.87
N ILE A 161 -8.28 -5.99 -15.22
CA ILE A 161 -8.34 -5.05 -14.10
C ILE A 161 -8.07 -3.65 -14.64
N MET A 162 -8.92 -2.70 -14.24
CA MET A 162 -8.80 -1.29 -14.55
C MET A 162 -8.63 -0.48 -13.27
N PHE A 163 -7.67 0.44 -13.31
CA PHE A 163 -7.48 1.45 -12.28
C PHE A 163 -7.69 2.85 -12.86
N THR A 164 -8.35 3.70 -12.09
CA THR A 164 -8.46 5.14 -12.37
C THR A 164 -7.93 5.94 -11.19
N ASP A 165 -7.35 7.10 -11.47
CA ASP A 165 -6.81 8.04 -10.48
C ASP A 165 -7.03 9.48 -10.97
N ILE A 166 -7.41 10.41 -10.09
CA ILE A 166 -7.63 11.81 -10.46
C ILE A 166 -6.28 12.54 -10.43
N VAL A 167 -5.95 13.20 -11.54
CA VAL A 167 -4.74 14.02 -11.65
C VAL A 167 -4.85 15.23 -10.73
N ASP A 168 -3.80 15.48 -9.96
CA ASP A 168 -3.68 16.63 -9.07
C ASP A 168 -4.83 16.77 -8.06
N SER A 169 -5.42 15.65 -7.66
CA SER A 169 -6.58 15.58 -6.76
C SER A 169 -6.38 16.32 -5.43
N SER A 170 -5.20 16.22 -4.83
CA SER A 170 -4.87 16.97 -3.60
C SER A 170 -4.89 18.48 -3.82
N ALA A 171 -4.42 18.96 -4.97
CA ALA A 171 -4.44 20.39 -5.31
C ALA A 171 -5.86 20.87 -5.61
N LEU A 172 -6.64 20.04 -6.31
CA LEU A 172 -8.06 20.31 -6.58
C LEU A 172 -8.88 20.34 -5.29
N ALA A 173 -8.67 19.38 -4.38
CA ALA A 173 -9.32 19.33 -3.08
C ALA A 173 -9.03 20.59 -2.24
N ALA A 174 -7.75 21.00 -2.18
CA ALA A 174 -7.33 22.20 -1.47
C ALA A 174 -7.96 23.48 -2.07
N ALA A 175 -8.11 23.56 -3.39
CA ALA A 175 -8.71 24.71 -4.06
C ALA A 175 -10.24 24.78 -3.91
N MET A 176 -10.93 23.63 -3.81
CA MET A 176 -12.40 23.55 -3.75
C MET A 176 -12.95 23.51 -2.32
N GLY A 177 -12.15 23.07 -1.36
CA GLY A 177 -12.56 22.81 0.02
C GLY A 177 -13.24 21.45 0.19
N ASP A 178 -13.06 20.85 1.38
CA ASP A 178 -13.39 19.44 1.65
C ASP A 178 -14.84 19.05 1.35
N ALA A 179 -15.81 19.90 1.71
CA ALA A 179 -17.23 19.58 1.52
C ALA A 179 -17.62 19.51 0.03
N GLU A 180 -17.08 20.40 -0.80
CA GLU A 180 -17.36 20.39 -2.24
C GLU A 180 -16.58 19.29 -2.94
N TRP A 181 -15.34 19.05 -2.51
CA TRP A 181 -14.53 17.91 -2.97
C TRP A 181 -15.25 16.58 -2.73
N VAL A 182 -15.77 16.35 -1.53
CA VAL A 182 -16.52 15.12 -1.20
C VAL A 182 -17.75 14.95 -2.09
N ARG A 183 -18.51 16.01 -2.35
CA ARG A 183 -19.68 15.95 -3.25
C ARG A 183 -19.30 15.62 -4.69
N LEU A 184 -18.24 16.25 -5.20
CA LEU A 184 -17.75 16.00 -6.55
C LEU A 184 -17.25 14.56 -6.69
N ILE A 185 -16.49 14.06 -5.72
CA ILE A 185 -15.97 12.68 -5.73
C ILE A 185 -17.09 11.65 -5.64
N ASP A 186 -18.09 11.86 -4.78
CA ASP A 186 -19.24 10.97 -4.70
C ASP A 186 -20.03 10.90 -6.02
N ALA A 187 -20.26 12.05 -6.67
CA ALA A 187 -20.90 12.09 -7.98
C ALA A 187 -20.04 11.44 -9.07
N HIS A 188 -18.71 11.60 -9.00
CA HIS A 188 -17.77 10.95 -9.91
C HIS A 188 -17.79 9.43 -9.76
N PHE A 189 -17.72 8.90 -8.54
CA PHE A 189 -17.74 7.46 -8.29
C PHE A 189 -19.04 6.81 -8.70
N ARG A 190 -20.20 7.44 -8.43
CA ARG A 190 -21.49 6.94 -8.93
C ARG A 190 -21.54 6.84 -10.46
N ARG A 191 -20.93 7.80 -11.16
CA ARG A 191 -20.82 7.76 -12.62
C ARG A 191 -19.87 6.65 -13.09
N VAL A 192 -18.73 6.50 -12.44
CA VAL A 192 -17.77 5.42 -12.77
C VAL A 192 -18.44 4.06 -12.56
N GLU A 193 -19.13 3.84 -11.44
CA GLU A 193 -19.86 2.61 -11.17
C GLU A 193 -20.88 2.30 -12.27
N ALA A 194 -21.72 3.27 -12.64
CA ALA A 194 -22.70 3.10 -13.70
C ALA A 194 -22.06 2.69 -15.04
N ILE A 195 -20.98 3.36 -15.45
CA ILE A 195 -20.26 3.06 -16.70
C ILE A 195 -19.62 1.67 -16.63
N VAL A 196 -19.00 1.33 -15.51
CA VAL A 196 -18.38 0.02 -15.29
C VAL A 196 -19.42 -1.08 -15.42
N THR A 197 -20.58 -0.93 -14.77
CA THR A 197 -21.68 -1.90 -14.87
C THR A 197 -22.27 -1.99 -16.28
N GLU A 198 -22.47 -0.86 -16.96
CA GLU A 198 -22.99 -0.82 -18.34
C GLU A 198 -22.11 -1.62 -19.32
N HIS A 199 -20.80 -1.61 -19.10
CA HIS A 199 -19.84 -2.35 -19.93
C HIS A 199 -19.49 -3.74 -19.39
N GLY A 200 -20.32 -4.30 -18.50
CA GLY A 200 -20.18 -5.66 -17.99
C GLY A 200 -19.03 -5.87 -17.00
N GLY A 201 -18.59 -4.80 -16.35
CA GLY A 201 -17.62 -4.84 -15.27
C GLY A 201 -18.26 -4.74 -13.89
N THR A 202 -17.42 -4.90 -12.87
CA THR A 202 -17.78 -4.69 -11.46
C THR A 202 -16.83 -3.65 -10.87
N LEU A 203 -17.39 -2.61 -10.25
CA LEU A 203 -16.60 -1.69 -9.42
C LEU A 203 -16.26 -2.43 -8.12
N VAL A 204 -14.97 -2.74 -7.93
CA VAL A 204 -14.51 -3.54 -6.80
C VAL A 204 -14.42 -2.69 -5.54
N LYS A 205 -13.80 -1.50 -5.66
CA LYS A 205 -13.64 -0.53 -4.57
C LYS A 205 -13.29 0.86 -5.07
N SER A 206 -13.67 1.87 -4.30
CA SER A 206 -13.20 3.26 -4.40
C SER A 206 -12.27 3.58 -3.23
N LEU A 207 -11.16 4.26 -3.46
CA LEU A 207 -10.16 4.55 -2.42
C LEU A 207 -9.55 5.96 -2.62
N GLY A 208 -10.01 6.92 -1.81
CA GLY A 208 -9.64 8.32 -1.97
C GLY A 208 -10.33 8.92 -3.19
N ASP A 209 -9.55 9.18 -4.23
CA ASP A 209 -9.92 9.80 -5.50
C ASP A 209 -9.79 8.84 -6.70
N GLY A 210 -9.35 7.60 -6.45
CA GLY A 210 -9.20 6.56 -7.45
C GLY A 210 -10.18 5.38 -7.30
N THR A 211 -10.28 4.57 -8.36
CA THR A 211 -11.15 3.38 -8.39
C THR A 211 -10.44 2.14 -8.91
N MET A 212 -10.94 0.98 -8.49
CA MET A 212 -10.56 -0.33 -9.03
C MET A 212 -11.80 -1.03 -9.57
N SER A 213 -11.72 -1.50 -10.81
CA SER A 213 -12.78 -2.27 -11.44
C SER A 213 -12.23 -3.53 -12.10
N SER A 214 -13.06 -4.56 -12.20
CA SER A 214 -12.74 -5.81 -12.90
C SER A 214 -13.75 -6.07 -14.02
N PHE A 215 -13.26 -6.72 -15.08
CA PHE A 215 -14.04 -7.08 -16.25
C PHE A 215 -13.63 -8.47 -16.71
N GLN A 216 -14.61 -9.29 -17.11
CA GLN A 216 -14.32 -10.55 -17.81
C GLN A 216 -13.92 -10.30 -19.29
N SER A 217 -14.32 -9.16 -19.84
CA SER A 217 -14.03 -8.76 -21.23
C SER A 217 -13.05 -7.60 -21.28
N ALA A 218 -11.91 -7.81 -21.94
CA ALA A 218 -10.93 -6.75 -22.20
C ALA A 218 -11.54 -5.62 -23.06
N THR A 219 -12.33 -5.97 -24.08
CA THR A 219 -13.06 -4.99 -24.91
C THR A 219 -14.03 -4.17 -24.06
N GLY A 220 -14.78 -4.80 -23.15
CA GLY A 220 -15.67 -4.10 -22.22
C GLY A 220 -14.92 -3.10 -21.34
N ALA A 221 -13.77 -3.50 -20.79
CA ALA A 221 -12.92 -2.63 -19.97
C ALA A 221 -12.42 -1.40 -20.76
N VAL A 222 -12.01 -1.57 -22.02
CA VAL A 222 -11.54 -0.46 -22.86
C VAL A 222 -12.67 0.49 -23.23
N ARG A 223 -13.88 -0.03 -23.53
CA ARG A 223 -15.07 0.82 -23.74
C ARG A 223 -15.40 1.64 -22.48
N ALA A 224 -15.39 0.99 -21.32
CA ALA A 224 -15.60 1.66 -20.03
C ALA A 224 -14.56 2.74 -19.78
N ALA A 225 -13.27 2.46 -19.98
CA ALA A 225 -12.20 3.44 -19.83
C ALA A 225 -12.42 4.67 -20.71
N SER A 226 -12.80 4.46 -21.98
CA SER A 226 -13.08 5.55 -22.91
C SER A 226 -14.32 6.36 -22.50
N ALA A 227 -15.39 5.71 -22.06
CA ALA A 227 -16.61 6.35 -21.58
C ALA A 227 -16.36 7.16 -20.29
N ILE A 228 -15.58 6.62 -19.35
CA ILE A 228 -15.14 7.31 -18.13
C ILE A 228 -14.36 8.58 -18.49
N ARG A 229 -13.35 8.46 -19.35
CA ARG A 229 -12.55 9.61 -19.82
C ARG A 229 -13.43 10.69 -20.47
N ALA A 230 -14.41 10.29 -21.28
CA ALA A 230 -15.34 11.25 -21.90
C ALA A 230 -16.25 11.93 -20.85
N GLY A 231 -16.72 11.18 -19.84
CA GLY A 231 -17.56 11.70 -18.77
C GLY A 231 -16.85 12.69 -17.85
N THR A 232 -15.53 12.58 -17.68
CA THR A 232 -14.75 13.49 -16.82
C THR A 232 -14.35 14.79 -17.50
N GLN A 233 -14.31 14.84 -18.84
CA GLN A 233 -14.07 16.08 -19.58
C GLN A 233 -15.12 17.16 -19.25
N ALA A 234 -16.39 16.76 -19.10
CA ALA A 234 -17.47 17.67 -18.71
C ALA A 234 -17.29 18.23 -17.28
N ALA A 235 -16.67 17.46 -16.39
CA ALA A 235 -16.37 17.84 -15.01
C ALA A 235 -14.99 18.51 -14.84
N ARG A 236 -14.23 18.71 -15.93
CA ARG A 236 -12.84 19.19 -15.91
C ARG A 236 -11.89 18.38 -15.01
N LEU A 237 -12.18 17.09 -14.83
CA LEU A 237 -11.30 16.16 -14.12
C LEU A 237 -10.44 15.42 -15.14
N ALA A 238 -9.12 15.56 -15.03
CA ALA A 238 -8.20 14.72 -15.77
C ALA A 238 -7.97 13.42 -14.98
N LEU A 239 -8.04 12.28 -15.66
CA LEU A 239 -7.81 10.97 -15.05
C LEU A 239 -6.55 10.34 -15.62
N ARG A 240 -5.92 9.50 -14.82
CA ARG A 240 -4.96 8.49 -15.27
C ARG A 240 -5.66 7.15 -15.26
N ILE A 241 -5.68 6.44 -16.38
CA ILE A 241 -6.36 5.14 -16.49
C ILE A 241 -5.38 4.08 -16.98
N GLY A 242 -5.34 2.95 -16.28
CA GLY A 242 -4.48 1.81 -16.62
C GLY A 242 -5.24 0.49 -16.62
N LEU A 243 -4.99 -0.33 -17.64
CA LEU A 243 -5.64 -1.63 -17.83
C LEU A 243 -4.62 -2.76 -18.00
N HIS A 244 -4.83 -3.87 -17.29
CA HIS A 244 -4.08 -5.11 -17.52
C HIS A 244 -4.98 -6.34 -17.44
N THR A 245 -4.74 -7.30 -18.33
CA THR A 245 -5.45 -8.58 -18.40
C THR A 245 -4.52 -9.71 -18.02
N GLY A 246 -4.97 -10.61 -17.15
CA GLY A 246 -4.24 -11.81 -16.77
C GLY A 246 -5.08 -12.73 -15.90
N GLU A 247 -4.49 -13.83 -15.47
CA GLU A 247 -5.12 -14.77 -14.55
C GLU A 247 -5.19 -14.16 -13.15
N VAL A 248 -6.42 -13.99 -12.66
CA VAL A 248 -6.69 -13.40 -11.35
C VAL A 248 -7.12 -14.46 -10.37
N VAL A 249 -6.77 -14.22 -9.11
CA VAL A 249 -7.31 -15.00 -8.00
C VAL A 249 -8.39 -14.16 -7.33
N GLU A 250 -9.63 -14.62 -7.41
CA GLU A 250 -10.79 -13.95 -6.83
C GLU A 250 -11.11 -14.55 -5.46
N ASN A 251 -11.35 -13.68 -4.48
CA ASN A 251 -11.91 -14.08 -3.18
C ASN A 251 -12.98 -13.07 -2.77
N ARG A 252 -14.24 -13.53 -2.65
CA ARG A 252 -15.39 -12.74 -2.19
C ARG A 252 -15.56 -11.40 -2.95
N GLY A 253 -15.33 -11.40 -4.26
CA GLY A 253 -15.44 -10.20 -5.10
C GLY A 253 -14.23 -9.26 -5.07
N ASP A 254 -13.16 -9.63 -4.36
CA ASP A 254 -11.89 -8.90 -4.39
C ASP A 254 -10.84 -9.68 -5.20
N PHE A 255 -9.92 -8.95 -5.83
CA PHE A 255 -8.92 -9.49 -6.75
C PHE A 255 -7.52 -9.27 -6.20
N PHE A 256 -6.69 -10.31 -6.31
CA PHE A 256 -5.35 -10.33 -5.74
C PHE A 256 -4.31 -10.77 -6.77
N GLY A 257 -3.04 -10.42 -6.52
CA GLY A 257 -1.89 -10.96 -7.24
C GLY A 257 -1.26 -10.00 -8.24
N THR A 258 -0.40 -10.56 -9.08
CA THR A 258 0.47 -9.83 -10.02
C THR A 258 -0.32 -9.01 -11.05
N VAL A 259 -1.51 -9.48 -11.43
CA VAL A 259 -2.37 -8.79 -12.41
C VAL A 259 -2.86 -7.45 -11.88
N VAL A 260 -3.32 -7.42 -10.63
CA VAL A 260 -3.76 -6.19 -9.96
C VAL A 260 -2.59 -5.22 -9.86
N ASN A 261 -1.44 -5.68 -9.35
CA ASN A 261 -0.24 -4.86 -9.22
C ASN A 261 0.19 -4.23 -10.56
N LYS A 262 0.13 -4.99 -11.66
CA LYS A 262 0.52 -4.51 -12.98
C LYS A 262 -0.49 -3.54 -13.59
N ALA A 263 -1.79 -3.83 -13.58
CA ALA A 263 -2.84 -2.89 -14.02
C ALA A 263 -2.68 -1.54 -13.33
N ALA A 264 -2.43 -1.64 -12.04
CA ALA A 264 -2.26 -0.53 -11.17
C ALA A 264 -1.00 0.27 -11.62
N ARG A 265 0.18 -0.37 -11.76
CA ARG A 265 1.42 0.35 -12.14
C ARG A 265 1.31 1.03 -13.50
N ILE A 266 0.54 0.46 -14.42
CA ILE A 266 0.21 1.07 -15.70
C ILE A 266 -0.58 2.37 -15.50
N ALA A 267 -1.57 2.39 -14.61
CA ALA A 267 -2.32 3.61 -14.30
C ALA A 267 -1.42 4.71 -13.70
N SER A 268 -0.46 4.35 -12.85
CA SER A 268 0.53 5.33 -12.34
C SER A 268 1.45 5.90 -13.40
N PHE A 269 1.76 5.13 -14.43
CA PHE A 269 2.61 5.58 -15.54
C PHE A 269 1.84 6.48 -16.52
N ALA A 270 0.51 6.39 -16.53
CA ALA A 270 -0.34 7.18 -17.42
C ALA A 270 -0.25 8.69 -17.11
N GLY A 271 -0.14 9.50 -18.17
CA GLY A 271 -0.23 10.95 -18.07
C GLY A 271 -1.66 11.43 -17.83
N ALA A 272 -1.84 12.75 -17.72
CA ALA A 272 -3.15 13.34 -17.52
C ALA A 272 -4.07 13.13 -18.74
N GLY A 273 -5.20 12.45 -18.53
CA GLY A 273 -6.14 12.07 -19.59
C GLY A 273 -5.76 10.81 -20.38
N ASP A 274 -4.63 10.18 -20.06
CA ASP A 274 -4.18 8.97 -20.73
C ASP A 274 -4.99 7.75 -20.28
N ILE A 275 -5.26 6.87 -21.25
CA ILE A 275 -5.68 5.49 -21.04
C ILE A 275 -4.56 4.61 -21.57
N LEU A 276 -3.88 3.88 -20.69
CA LEU A 276 -2.82 2.96 -21.04
C LEU A 276 -3.26 1.50 -20.85
N LEU A 277 -2.91 0.67 -21.81
CA LEU A 277 -3.20 -0.75 -21.83
C LEU A 277 -1.89 -1.54 -21.83
N SER A 278 -1.84 -2.63 -21.09
CA SER A 278 -0.80 -3.64 -21.29
C SER A 278 -0.94 -4.33 -22.65
N ASP A 279 0.16 -4.87 -23.17
CA ASP A 279 0.15 -5.74 -24.36
C ASP A 279 -0.85 -6.91 -24.24
N ALA A 280 -0.96 -7.52 -23.06
CA ALA A 280 -1.95 -8.58 -22.83
C ALA A 280 -3.39 -8.10 -23.03
N THR A 281 -3.75 -6.93 -22.50
CA THR A 281 -5.08 -6.34 -22.74
C THR A 281 -5.29 -6.02 -24.20
N ARG A 282 -4.30 -5.40 -24.85
CA ARG A 282 -4.36 -5.05 -26.27
C ARG A 282 -4.57 -6.28 -27.14
N ASN A 283 -3.84 -7.37 -26.88
CA ASN A 283 -3.98 -8.62 -27.62
C ASN A 283 -5.32 -9.32 -27.36
N MET A 284 -5.89 -9.16 -26.16
CA MET A 284 -7.22 -9.69 -25.83
C MET A 284 -8.39 -8.93 -26.45
N VAL A 285 -8.23 -7.62 -26.70
CA VAL A 285 -9.18 -6.87 -27.52
C VAL A 285 -9.12 -7.32 -28.99
N GLY A 286 -7.94 -7.74 -29.45
CA GLY A 286 -7.71 -8.21 -30.81
C GLY A 286 -7.75 -7.07 -31.84
N SER A 287 -7.91 -7.42 -33.12
CA SER A 287 -7.89 -6.48 -34.25
C SER A 287 -9.22 -5.75 -34.48
N GLN A 288 -10.11 -5.68 -33.49
CA GLN A 288 -11.38 -4.98 -33.65
C GLN A 288 -11.13 -3.50 -33.96
N HIS A 289 -11.74 -3.00 -35.03
CA HIS A 289 -11.52 -1.64 -35.55
C HIS A 289 -12.14 -0.53 -34.69
N ASP A 290 -12.65 -0.86 -33.51
CA ASP A 290 -13.31 0.08 -32.60
C ASP A 290 -12.31 0.99 -31.85
N PHE A 291 -11.01 0.69 -31.89
CA PHE A 291 -10.01 1.41 -31.10
C PHE A 291 -8.73 1.67 -31.87
N ASP A 292 -8.28 2.93 -31.82
CA ASP A 292 -6.95 3.31 -32.24
C ASP A 292 -6.00 3.37 -31.04
N TYR A 293 -4.78 2.89 -31.28
CA TYR A 293 -3.71 2.86 -30.29
C TYR A 293 -2.48 3.59 -30.81
N SER A 294 -1.67 4.12 -29.90
CA SER A 294 -0.31 4.55 -30.23
C SER A 294 0.56 3.38 -30.67
N ASP A 295 1.75 3.70 -31.20
CA ASP A 295 2.86 2.75 -31.23
C ASP A 295 3.15 2.19 -29.83
N ALA A 296 3.74 1.00 -29.81
CA ALA A 296 4.13 0.30 -28.60
C ALA A 296 5.16 1.11 -27.79
N ILE A 297 4.90 1.28 -26.49
CA ILE A 297 5.77 1.99 -25.55
C ILE A 297 6.39 0.94 -24.62
N ALA A 298 7.68 0.63 -24.78
CA ALA A 298 8.42 -0.20 -23.84
C ALA A 298 8.94 0.65 -22.69
N THR A 299 8.62 0.28 -21.44
CA THR A 299 9.03 1.05 -20.26
C THR A 299 9.14 0.17 -19.01
N PRO A 300 10.08 0.45 -18.08
CA PRO A 300 10.10 -0.21 -16.79
C PRO A 300 8.94 0.28 -15.92
N LEU A 301 8.31 -0.63 -15.17
CA LEU A 301 7.28 -0.27 -14.18
C LEU A 301 7.81 -0.55 -12.78
N LYS A 302 7.68 0.43 -11.88
CA LYS A 302 8.24 0.33 -10.52
C LYS A 302 7.84 -0.97 -9.81
N GLY A 303 8.83 -1.72 -9.34
CA GLY A 303 8.62 -2.95 -8.57
C GLY A 303 8.12 -4.13 -9.40
N LEU A 304 8.20 -4.04 -10.73
CA LEU A 304 8.04 -5.17 -11.65
C LEU A 304 9.34 -5.36 -12.43
N GLU A 305 9.70 -6.62 -12.70
CA GLU A 305 10.94 -6.94 -13.41
C GLU A 305 10.80 -6.76 -14.92
N GLY A 306 11.84 -6.19 -15.52
CA GLY A 306 11.96 -6.01 -16.97
C GLY A 306 11.16 -4.85 -17.54
N ASP A 307 11.26 -4.68 -18.86
CA ASP A 307 10.45 -3.71 -19.59
C ASP A 307 9.06 -4.28 -19.88
N HIS A 308 8.07 -3.40 -19.86
CA HIS A 308 6.70 -3.73 -20.18
C HIS A 308 6.23 -2.91 -21.36
N VAL A 309 5.58 -3.60 -22.31
CA VAL A 309 5.00 -2.98 -23.49
C VAL A 309 3.60 -2.48 -23.16
N LEU A 310 3.40 -1.18 -23.36
CA LEU A 310 2.15 -0.46 -23.15
C LEU A 310 1.66 0.18 -24.45
N TYR A 311 0.35 0.39 -24.54
CA TYR A 311 -0.30 1.09 -25.65
C TYR A 311 -1.18 2.19 -25.09
N ARG A 312 -1.12 3.38 -25.67
CA ARG A 312 -2.05 4.48 -25.35
C ARG A 312 -3.26 4.39 -26.25
N LEU A 313 -4.47 4.50 -25.70
CA LEU A 313 -5.71 4.63 -26.48
C LEU A 313 -5.83 6.06 -27.05
N THR A 314 -5.74 6.20 -28.36
CA THR A 314 -5.73 7.49 -29.08
C THR A 314 -7.08 7.85 -29.69
N GLY A 315 -7.90 6.87 -30.06
CA GLY A 315 -9.22 7.05 -30.67
C GLY A 315 -10.41 6.91 -29.71
N ARG A 316 -11.61 7.26 -30.19
CA ARG A 316 -12.91 7.03 -29.52
C ARG A 316 -13.55 5.79 -30.18
N PRO A 317 -14.18 4.86 -29.44
CA PRO A 317 -15.05 3.88 -30.07
C PRO A 317 -16.16 4.60 -30.80
N GLU A 318 -16.36 4.27 -32.09
CA GLU A 318 -17.55 4.73 -32.82
C GLU A 318 -18.80 4.25 -32.06
N PRO A 319 -19.81 5.11 -31.89
CA PRO A 319 -21.08 4.67 -31.34
C PRO A 319 -21.72 3.68 -32.32
N LEU A 320 -22.07 2.48 -31.82
CA LEU A 320 -22.98 1.56 -32.49
C LEU A 320 -24.36 2.21 -32.68
#